data_AF-A0A3M1AD79-F1
#
_entry.id   AF-A0A3M1AD79-F1
#
_cell.length_a   1.000
_cell.length_b   1.000
_cell.length_c   1.000
_cell.angle_alpha   90.00
_cell.angle_beta   90.00
_cell.angle_gamma   90.00
#
_symmetry.space_group_name_H-M   'P 1'
#
loop_
_entity.id
_entity.type
_entity.pdbx_description
1 polymer ?
#
loop_
_entity_poly.entity_id
_entity_poly.type
_entity_poly.pdbx_seq_one_letter_code
_entity_poly.pdbx_strand_id
1 'polypeptide(L)'
;DETRATYPEGTSNSDFAEAVYNNVLGRAPDPLGFDFWVGVLDSGAVGRDQFILEVLRGARADPPPDASEDFINQQLADRAYLANKVDVGAYFAVHKGLSDVDDARAVMALFDGSAESIDAAVAATDAAYADALDPDSGEFLMQLVGVLDNPFDGM
;
A
#
# COMPACT_ATOMS: atom_id res chain seq x y z
N ASP A 1 1.01 -7.27 -17.53
CA ASP A 1 1.47 -7.72 -16.21
C ASP A 1 2.18 -6.58 -15.51
N GLU A 2 1.45 -5.92 -14.60
CA GLU A 2 1.90 -4.77 -13.82
C GLU A 2 3.23 -5.05 -13.12
N THR A 3 3.40 -6.24 -12.55
CA THR A 3 4.65 -6.70 -11.93
C THR A 3 5.83 -6.72 -12.89
N ARG A 4 5.64 -7.11 -14.15
CA ARG A 4 6.70 -7.12 -15.18
C ARG A 4 7.01 -5.72 -15.72
N ALA A 5 6.04 -4.80 -15.67
CA ALA A 5 6.24 -3.39 -15.99
C ALA A 5 7.00 -2.67 -14.86
N THR A 6 6.68 -3.00 -13.60
CA THR A 6 7.34 -2.46 -12.41
C THR A 6 8.73 -3.08 -12.17
N TYR A 7 8.92 -4.35 -12.53
CA TYR A 7 10.17 -5.08 -12.37
C TYR A 7 10.62 -5.73 -13.70
N PRO A 8 11.27 -4.98 -14.60
CA PRO A 8 11.75 -5.49 -15.89
C PRO A 8 12.70 -6.69 -15.76
N GLU A 9 12.75 -7.53 -16.80
CA GLU A 9 13.76 -8.59 -16.88
C GLU A 9 15.17 -7.97 -16.90
N GLY A 10 16.04 -8.42 -15.99
CA GLY A 10 17.42 -7.90 -15.85
C GLY A 10 17.62 -6.87 -14.73
N THR A 11 16.58 -6.43 -14.02
CA THR A 11 16.72 -5.63 -12.78
C THR A 11 17.59 -6.40 -11.78
N SER A 12 18.57 -5.74 -11.14
CA SER A 12 19.38 -6.38 -10.10
C SER A 12 18.54 -6.72 -8.86
N ASN A 13 19.00 -7.64 -8.01
CA ASN A 13 18.27 -7.95 -6.77
C ASN A 13 18.24 -6.77 -5.80
N SER A 14 19.27 -5.90 -5.81
CA SER A 14 19.28 -4.64 -5.07
C SER A 14 18.22 -3.67 -5.56
N ASP A 15 18.17 -3.41 -6.87
CA ASP A 15 17.16 -2.49 -7.44
C ASP A 15 15.74 -3.04 -7.25
N PHE A 16 15.60 -4.35 -7.37
CA PHE A 16 14.32 -5.04 -7.10
C PHE A 16 13.90 -4.87 -5.64
N ALA A 17 14.82 -5.10 -4.69
CA ALA A 17 14.52 -4.97 -3.27
C ALA A 17 14.11 -3.53 -2.90
N GLU A 18 14.85 -2.54 -3.39
CA GLU A 18 14.54 -1.12 -3.16
C GLU A 18 13.16 -0.75 -3.74
N ALA A 19 12.86 -1.17 -4.96
CA ALA A 19 11.57 -0.93 -5.59
C ALA A 19 10.41 -1.61 -4.84
N VAL A 20 10.60 -2.80 -4.29
CA VAL A 20 9.59 -3.46 -3.44
C VAL A 20 9.35 -2.68 -2.16
N TYR A 21 10.38 -2.24 -1.44
CA TYR A 21 10.23 -1.44 -0.23
C TYR A 21 9.45 -0.16 -0.50
N ASN A 22 9.78 0.56 -1.58
CA ASN A 22 9.05 1.77 -1.97
C ASN A 22 7.59 1.49 -2.32
N ASN A 23 7.31 0.45 -3.11
CA ASN A 23 5.94 0.14 -3.55
C ASN A 23 5.04 -0.38 -2.42
N VAL A 24 5.62 -1.16 -1.50
CA VAL A 24 4.87 -1.85 -0.44
C VAL A 24 4.75 -0.99 0.81
N LEU A 25 5.85 -0.35 1.22
CA LEU A 25 5.96 0.36 2.50
C LEU A 25 6.15 1.88 2.35
N GLY A 26 6.26 2.40 1.13
CA GLY A 26 6.38 3.85 0.90
C GLY A 26 7.71 4.45 1.38
N ARG A 27 8.74 3.64 1.56
CA ARG A 27 10.03 4.07 2.11
C ARG A 27 11.21 3.32 1.52
N ALA A 28 12.40 3.89 1.71
CA ALA A 28 13.65 3.18 1.47
C ALA A 28 13.87 2.05 2.51
N PRO A 29 14.53 0.95 2.12
CA PRO A 29 14.96 -0.07 3.06
C PRO A 29 16.04 0.45 4.01
N ASP A 30 16.09 -0.09 5.22
CA ASP A 30 17.21 0.16 6.12
C ASP A 30 18.48 -0.56 5.60
N PRO A 31 19.69 0.00 5.78
CA PRO A 31 20.90 -0.58 5.16
C PRO A 31 21.17 -2.03 5.58
N LEU A 32 20.95 -2.38 6.86
CA LEU A 32 21.24 -3.71 7.37
C LEU A 32 20.25 -4.76 6.84
N GLY A 33 18.96 -4.44 6.87
CA GLY A 33 17.91 -5.28 6.31
C GLY A 33 18.06 -5.41 4.79
N PHE A 34 18.41 -4.34 4.10
CA PHE A 34 18.67 -4.35 2.66
C PHE A 34 19.80 -5.33 2.29
N ASP A 35 20.97 -5.19 2.92
CA ASP A 35 22.12 -6.04 2.65
C ASP A 35 21.81 -7.53 2.93
N PHE A 36 21.09 -7.80 4.02
CA PHE A 36 20.60 -9.14 4.33
C PHE A 36 19.70 -9.69 3.22
N TRP A 37 18.66 -8.95 2.82
CA TRP A 37 17.70 -9.42 1.83
C TRP A 37 18.31 -9.58 0.44
N VAL A 38 19.19 -8.68 0.03
CA VAL A 38 19.93 -8.80 -1.24
C VAL A 38 20.79 -10.06 -1.23
N GLY A 39 21.52 -10.34 -0.14
CA GLY A 39 22.29 -11.59 -0.01
C GLY A 39 21.41 -12.85 -0.08
N VAL A 40 20.23 -12.82 0.54
CA VAL A 40 19.26 -13.92 0.49
C VAL A 40 18.72 -14.12 -0.93
N LEU A 41 18.39 -13.04 -1.65
CA LEU A 41 17.95 -13.07 -3.04
C LEU A 41 19.05 -13.56 -3.99
N ASP A 42 20.29 -13.08 -3.82
CA ASP A 42 21.45 -13.46 -4.64
C ASP A 42 21.81 -14.94 -4.45
N SER A 43 21.65 -15.47 -3.25
CA SER A 43 21.85 -16.90 -2.96
C SER A 43 20.78 -17.81 -3.57
N GLY A 44 19.64 -17.25 -4.00
CA GLY A 44 18.47 -18.01 -4.45
C GLY A 44 17.71 -18.72 -3.32
N ALA A 45 18.02 -18.45 -2.05
CA ALA A 45 17.32 -19.01 -0.90
C ALA A 45 15.86 -18.54 -0.82
N VAL A 46 15.57 -17.34 -1.34
CA VAL A 46 14.22 -16.77 -1.45
C VAL A 46 14.01 -16.27 -2.88
N GLY A 47 12.87 -16.63 -3.48
CA GLY A 47 12.44 -16.11 -4.77
C GLY A 47 11.91 -14.67 -4.66
N ARG A 48 11.90 -13.93 -5.78
CA ARG A 48 11.43 -12.53 -5.81
C ARG A 48 9.97 -12.38 -5.38
N ASP A 49 9.12 -13.33 -5.73
CA ASP A 49 7.72 -13.43 -5.30
C ASP A 49 7.61 -13.63 -3.79
N GLN A 50 8.39 -14.56 -3.24
CA GLN A 50 8.43 -14.83 -1.81
C GLN A 50 8.97 -13.61 -1.04
N PHE A 51 9.96 -12.91 -1.56
CA PHE A 51 10.51 -11.71 -0.93
C PHE A 51 9.46 -10.61 -0.73
N ILE A 52 8.59 -10.35 -1.71
CA ILE A 52 7.49 -9.37 -1.58
C ILE A 52 6.60 -9.72 -0.37
N LEU A 53 6.29 -11.02 -0.22
CA LEU A 53 5.51 -11.50 0.91
C LEU A 53 6.27 -11.38 2.24
N GLU A 54 7.58 -11.63 2.25
CA GLU A 54 8.41 -11.49 3.45
C GLU A 54 8.53 -10.03 3.92
N VAL A 55 8.56 -9.05 3.02
CA VAL A 55 8.52 -7.62 3.39
C VAL A 55 7.24 -7.30 4.16
N LEU A 56 6.08 -7.77 3.68
CA LEU A 56 4.79 -7.58 4.37
C LEU A 56 4.74 -8.32 5.72
N ARG A 57 5.31 -9.53 5.79
CA ARG A 57 5.38 -10.31 7.04
C ARG A 57 6.29 -9.63 8.05
N GLY A 58 7.44 -9.12 7.63
CA GLY A 58 8.39 -8.39 8.48
C GLY A 58 7.76 -7.15 9.11
N ALA A 59 6.98 -6.38 8.35
CA ALA A 59 6.24 -5.24 8.90
C ALA A 59 5.23 -5.65 10.01
N ARG A 60 4.65 -6.85 9.93
CA ARG A 60 3.64 -7.33 10.90
C ARG A 60 4.20 -8.20 12.03
N ALA A 61 5.41 -8.72 11.90
CA ALA A 61 6.01 -9.63 12.88
C ALA A 61 6.21 -8.95 14.24
N ASP A 62 6.16 -9.69 15.34
CA ASP A 62 6.54 -9.13 16.63
C ASP A 62 8.03 -8.75 16.62
N PRO A 63 8.40 -7.55 17.14
CA PRO A 63 9.79 -7.17 17.21
C PRO A 63 10.54 -8.13 18.15
N PRO A 64 11.78 -8.52 17.82
CA PRO A 64 12.56 -9.38 18.70
C PRO A 64 12.83 -8.67 20.05
N PRO A 65 13.05 -9.42 21.15
CA PRO A 65 13.21 -8.84 22.49
C PRO A 65 14.37 -7.84 22.62
N ASP A 66 15.36 -7.91 21.74
CA ASP A 66 16.55 -7.08 21.66
C ASP A 66 16.49 -6.03 20.52
N ALA A 67 15.32 -5.82 19.92
CA ALA A 67 15.12 -4.79 18.90
C ALA A 67 15.45 -3.39 19.43
N SER A 68 16.08 -2.57 18.58
CA SER A 68 16.27 -1.15 18.88
C SER A 68 14.94 -0.40 18.86
N GLU A 69 14.88 0.72 19.58
CA GLU A 69 13.71 1.60 19.58
C GLU A 69 13.40 2.13 18.16
N ASP A 70 14.44 2.46 17.37
CA ASP A 70 14.28 2.88 15.97
C ASP A 70 13.65 1.79 15.10
N PHE A 71 14.04 0.52 15.30
CA PHE A 71 13.44 -0.61 14.58
C PHE A 71 11.96 -0.76 14.93
N ILE A 72 11.62 -0.67 16.22
CA ILE A 72 10.23 -0.77 16.70
C ILE A 72 9.40 0.38 16.12
N ASN A 73 9.92 1.62 16.16
CA ASN A 73 9.25 2.79 15.62
C ASN A 73 9.03 2.68 14.11
N GLN A 74 10.03 2.21 13.36
CA GLN A 74 9.88 1.98 11.93
C GLN A 74 8.83 0.91 11.63
N GLN A 75 8.81 -0.17 12.40
CA GLN A 75 7.81 -1.24 12.22
C GLN A 75 6.39 -0.74 12.53
N LEU A 76 6.22 0.12 13.54
CA LEU A 76 4.94 0.78 13.83
C LEU A 76 4.51 1.70 12.67
N ALA A 77 5.44 2.45 12.10
CA ALA A 77 5.17 3.30 10.93
C ALA A 77 4.77 2.45 9.71
N ASP A 78 5.44 1.33 9.45
CA ASP A 78 5.12 0.41 8.35
C ASP A 78 3.71 -0.16 8.49
N ARG A 79 3.32 -0.55 9.72
CA ARG A 79 1.97 -1.04 10.01
C ARG A 79 0.92 0.05 9.81
N ALA A 80 1.18 1.27 10.25
CA ALA A 80 0.29 2.41 10.07
C ALA A 80 0.13 2.76 8.60
N TYR A 81 1.22 2.82 7.83
CA TYR A 81 1.20 3.04 6.39
C TYR A 81 0.30 2.02 5.67
N LEU A 82 0.49 0.73 5.96
CA LEU A 82 -0.31 -0.34 5.38
C LEU A 82 -1.78 -0.28 5.81
N ALA A 83 -2.06 0.05 7.07
CA ALA A 83 -3.43 0.21 7.57
C ALA A 83 -4.15 1.36 6.84
N ASN A 84 -3.53 2.54 6.80
CA ASN A 84 -4.10 3.70 6.11
C ASN A 84 -4.33 3.43 4.62
N LYS A 85 -3.40 2.72 3.96
CA LYS A 85 -3.56 2.32 2.56
C LYS A 85 -4.76 1.39 2.35
N VAL A 86 -5.00 0.46 3.28
CA VAL A 86 -6.19 -0.40 3.26
C VAL A 86 -7.45 0.42 3.50
N ASP A 87 -7.43 1.35 4.45
CA ASP A 87 -8.58 2.20 4.77
C ASP A 87 -9.01 3.07 3.58
N VAL A 88 -8.06 3.69 2.87
CA VAL A 88 -8.33 4.42 1.62
C VAL A 88 -9.00 3.52 0.57
N GLY A 89 -8.48 2.29 0.39
CA GLY A 89 -9.04 1.34 -0.57
C GLY A 89 -10.43 0.84 -0.18
N ALA A 90 -10.65 0.60 1.11
CA ALA A 90 -11.96 0.23 1.64
C ALA A 90 -12.96 1.39 1.48
N TYR A 91 -12.52 2.64 1.70
CA TYR A 91 -13.36 3.82 1.50
C TYR A 91 -13.86 3.91 0.05
N PHE A 92 -12.95 3.78 -0.91
CA PHE A 92 -13.29 3.75 -2.33
C PHE A 92 -14.25 2.60 -2.69
N ALA A 93 -13.85 1.36 -2.41
CA ALA A 93 -14.52 0.19 -2.96
C ALA A 93 -15.73 -0.28 -2.14
N VAL A 94 -15.67 -0.18 -0.80
CA VAL A 94 -16.68 -0.75 0.11
C VAL A 94 -17.67 0.31 0.56
N HIS A 95 -17.17 1.46 1.00
CA HIS A 95 -18.00 2.52 1.57
C HIS A 95 -18.70 3.35 0.49
N LYS A 96 -17.97 3.78 -0.54
CA LYS A 96 -18.57 4.49 -1.69
C LYS A 96 -19.12 3.54 -2.75
N GLY A 97 -18.61 2.31 -2.81
CA GLY A 97 -19.07 1.30 -3.76
C GLY A 97 -18.56 1.54 -5.18
N LEU A 98 -17.52 2.36 -5.35
CA LEU A 98 -16.92 2.67 -6.64
C LEU A 98 -16.19 1.43 -7.18
N SER A 99 -16.23 1.26 -8.50
CA SER A 99 -15.64 0.08 -9.17
C SER A 99 -14.79 0.42 -10.39
N ASP A 100 -14.70 1.69 -10.79
CA ASP A 100 -13.81 2.12 -11.85
C ASP A 100 -12.34 2.01 -11.42
N VAL A 101 -11.55 1.36 -12.26
CA VAL A 101 -10.15 1.05 -11.97
C VAL A 101 -9.21 2.22 -12.25
N ASP A 102 -9.59 3.15 -13.12
CA ASP A 102 -8.82 4.35 -13.41
C ASP A 102 -8.95 5.35 -12.24
N ASP A 103 -10.16 5.51 -11.70
CA ASP A 103 -10.39 6.30 -10.48
C ASP A 103 -9.68 5.69 -9.26
N ALA A 104 -9.75 4.37 -9.10
CA ALA A 104 -9.05 3.68 -8.01
C ALA A 104 -7.52 3.92 -8.08
N ARG A 105 -6.94 3.90 -9.28
CA ARG A 105 -5.52 4.21 -9.50
C ARG A 105 -5.22 5.67 -9.21
N ALA A 106 -6.07 6.59 -9.64
CA ALA A 106 -5.90 8.02 -9.38
C ALA A 106 -5.91 8.33 -7.88
N VAL A 107 -6.87 7.77 -7.13
CA VAL A 107 -6.96 7.88 -5.67
C VAL A 107 -5.72 7.30 -5.00
N MET A 108 -5.32 6.07 -5.35
CA MET A 108 -4.17 5.42 -4.74
C MET A 108 -2.83 6.08 -5.08
N ALA A 109 -2.73 6.76 -6.22
CA ALA A 109 -1.54 7.50 -6.62
C ALA A 109 -1.31 8.76 -5.76
N LEU A 110 -2.35 9.28 -5.10
CA LEU A 110 -2.22 10.41 -4.17
C LEU A 110 -1.60 9.98 -2.85
N PHE A 111 -1.80 8.73 -2.43
CA PHE A 111 -1.39 8.23 -1.12
C PHE A 111 0.13 8.03 -1.02
N ASP A 112 0.75 8.78 -0.11
CA ASP A 112 2.18 8.67 0.23
C ASP A 112 2.43 8.34 1.72
N GLY A 113 1.36 8.14 2.50
CA GLY A 113 1.41 7.84 3.93
C GLY A 113 1.36 9.06 4.86
N SER A 114 1.46 10.28 4.34
CA SER A 114 1.20 11.51 5.10
C SER A 114 -0.29 11.71 5.40
N ALA A 115 -0.61 12.57 6.38
CA ALA A 115 -2.00 12.91 6.67
C ALA A 115 -2.64 13.68 5.49
N GLU A 116 -1.86 14.57 4.87
CA GLU A 116 -2.29 15.37 3.74
C GLU A 116 -2.64 14.51 2.52
N SER A 117 -1.92 13.41 2.27
CA SER A 117 -2.25 12.50 1.19
C SER A 117 -3.47 11.64 1.46
N ILE A 118 -3.76 11.32 2.73
CA ILE A 118 -5.01 10.66 3.12
C ILE A 118 -6.19 11.59 2.83
N ASP A 119 -6.11 12.86 3.26
CA ASP A 119 -7.16 13.86 2.99
C ASP A 119 -7.38 14.04 1.48
N ALA A 120 -6.30 14.10 0.70
CA ALA A 120 -6.37 14.20 -0.75
C ALA A 120 -7.03 12.97 -1.40
N ALA A 121 -6.69 11.77 -0.95
CA ALA A 121 -7.27 10.53 -1.44
C ALA A 121 -8.76 10.40 -1.10
N VAL A 122 -9.16 10.81 0.11
CA VAL A 122 -10.56 10.87 0.54
C VAL A 122 -11.34 11.87 -0.32
N ALA A 123 -10.82 13.09 -0.50
CA ALA A 123 -11.46 14.10 -1.34
C ALA A 123 -11.60 13.67 -2.80
N ALA A 124 -10.58 13.01 -3.37
CA ALA A 124 -10.65 12.46 -4.72
C ALA A 124 -11.69 11.33 -4.84
N THR A 125 -11.80 10.48 -3.81
CA THR A 125 -12.83 9.44 -3.74
C THR A 125 -14.24 10.03 -3.66
N ASP A 126 -14.43 11.11 -2.90
CA ASP A 126 -15.71 11.80 -2.81
C ASP A 126 -16.11 12.47 -4.12
N ALA A 127 -15.14 13.01 -4.86
CA ALA A 127 -15.37 13.58 -6.19
C ALA A 127 -15.80 12.49 -7.19
N ALA A 128 -15.07 11.37 -7.27
CA ALA A 128 -15.44 10.22 -8.11
C ALA A 128 -16.84 9.68 -7.75
N TYR A 129 -17.17 9.61 -6.46
CA TYR A 129 -18.51 9.24 -6.01
C TYR A 129 -19.59 10.22 -6.48
N ALA A 130 -19.34 11.53 -6.40
CA ALA A 130 -20.28 12.53 -6.87
C ALA A 130 -20.53 12.44 -8.38
N ASP A 131 -19.47 12.21 -9.17
CA ASP A 131 -19.56 12.01 -10.62
C ASP A 131 -20.33 10.73 -10.96
N ALA A 132 -20.10 9.65 -10.20
CA ALA A 132 -20.81 8.38 -10.35
C ALA A 132 -22.31 8.47 -10.06
N LEU A 133 -22.76 9.49 -9.30
CA LEU A 133 -24.18 9.74 -9.03
C LEU A 133 -24.91 10.49 -10.15
N ASP A 134 -24.21 10.92 -11.20
CA ASP A 134 -24.82 11.64 -12.31
C ASP A 134 -25.90 10.78 -13.00
N PRO A 135 -27.12 11.31 -13.25
CA PRO A 135 -28.23 10.54 -13.79
C PRO A 135 -28.05 10.14 -15.26
N ASP A 136 -27.17 10.82 -15.99
CA ASP A 136 -26.99 10.66 -17.44
C ASP A 136 -25.65 9.97 -17.78
N SER A 137 -24.60 10.18 -16.97
CA SER A 137 -23.25 9.62 -17.17
C SER A 137 -22.66 8.89 -15.97
N GLY A 138 -23.44 8.64 -14.92
CA GLY A 138 -22.97 8.00 -13.70
C GLY A 138 -22.54 6.54 -13.86
N GLU A 139 -21.96 5.99 -12.80
CA GLU A 139 -21.39 4.65 -12.78
C GLU A 139 -22.17 3.70 -11.88
N PHE A 140 -21.87 2.41 -12.00
CA PHE A 140 -22.47 1.40 -11.13
C PHE A 140 -21.83 1.42 -9.73
N LEU A 141 -22.66 1.61 -8.71
CA LEU A 141 -22.25 1.65 -7.31
C LEU A 141 -22.74 0.42 -6.55
N MET A 142 -21.83 -0.23 -5.81
CA MET A 142 -22.14 -1.39 -4.96
C MET A 142 -21.62 -1.20 -3.54
N GLN A 143 -22.45 -0.58 -2.69
CA GLN A 143 -22.09 -0.34 -1.29
C GLN A 143 -22.38 -1.56 -0.42
N LEU A 144 -21.46 -1.89 0.48
CA LEU A 144 -21.62 -2.95 1.45
C LEU A 144 -21.85 -2.37 2.85
N VAL A 145 -23.12 -2.21 3.21
CA VAL A 145 -23.51 -1.56 4.48
C VAL A 145 -23.40 -2.53 5.66
N GLY A 146 -22.81 -2.07 6.77
CA GLY A 146 -22.74 -2.82 8.03
C GLY A 146 -21.68 -3.90 8.10
N VAL A 147 -20.72 -3.91 7.17
CA VAL A 147 -19.60 -4.87 7.15
C VAL A 147 -18.30 -4.26 7.67
N LEU A 148 -18.07 -2.96 7.42
CA LEU A 148 -16.95 -2.19 7.95
C LEU A 148 -17.47 -0.85 8.47
N ASP A 149 -16.89 -0.35 9.57
CA ASP A 149 -17.08 1.03 10.01
C ASP A 149 -16.27 1.95 9.08
N ASN A 150 -16.78 3.14 8.78
CA ASN A 150 -16.06 4.08 7.91
C ASN A 150 -14.85 4.66 8.68
N PRO A 151 -13.60 4.40 8.23
CA PRO A 151 -12.41 4.88 8.93
C PRO A 151 -12.25 6.42 8.89
N PHE A 152 -13.00 7.10 8.02
CA PHE A 152 -12.91 8.56 7.82
C PHE A 152 -14.15 9.32 8.27
N ASP A 153 -15.02 8.72 9.10
CA ASP A 153 -16.17 9.42 9.66
C ASP A 153 -15.74 10.65 10.51
N GLY A 154 -16.18 11.84 10.11
CA GLY A 154 -15.94 13.09 10.82
C GLY A 154 -14.71 13.90 10.37
N MET A 155 -14.00 13.42 9.34
CA MET A 155 -13.17 14.29 8.49
C MET A 155 -14.06 15.14 7.58
#